data_AF-A0A132MY89-F1
#
_entry.id   AF-A0A132MY89-F1
#
_cell.length_a   1.000
_cell.length_b   1.000
_cell.length_c   1.000
_cell.angle_alpha   90.00
_cell.angle_beta   90.00
_cell.angle_gamma   90.00
#
_symmetry.space_group_name_H-M   'P 1'
#
loop_
_entity.id
_entity.type
_entity.pdbx_description
1 polymer ?
#
loop_
_entity_poly.entity_id
_entity_poly.type
_entity_poly.pdbx_seq_one_letter_code
_entity_poly.pdbx_strand_id
1 'polypeptide(L)' 'MLRDERERLLWKTLQELPDKYRLVLTCRYLLELSEAETAQVLGWRHGSVKSRTSRALAKLRALLIPVETGEVTIHT' A
#
# COMPACT_ATOMS: atom_id res chain seq x y z
N MET A 1 -9.62 10.34 18.91
CA MET A 1 -9.27 11.64 18.30
C MET A 1 -8.04 11.52 17.37
N LEU A 2 -6.80 11.32 17.84
CA LEU A 2 -5.63 11.17 16.93
C LEU A 2 -5.47 9.77 16.32
N ARG A 3 -5.83 8.72 17.06
CA ARG A 3 -5.80 7.32 16.59
C ARG A 3 -6.78 7.12 15.43
N ASP A 4 -8.02 7.57 15.61
CA ASP A 4 -9.10 7.44 14.63
C ASP A 4 -8.78 8.20 13.32
N GLU A 5 -8.12 9.35 13.41
CA GLU A 5 -7.71 10.11 12.22
C GLU A 5 -6.60 9.40 11.44
N ARG A 6 -5.61 8.82 12.14
CA ARG A 6 -4.57 8.02 11.50
C ARG A 6 -5.14 6.76 10.85
N GLU A 7 -6.10 6.11 11.50
CA GLU A 7 -6.82 4.95 10.97
C GLU A 7 -7.64 5.31 9.73
N ARG A 8 -8.36 6.43 9.76
CA ARG A 8 -9.12 6.95 8.62
C ARG A 8 -8.21 7.27 7.44
N LEU A 9 -7.08 7.95 7.68
CA LEU A 9 -6.10 8.27 6.65
C LEU A 9 -5.53 6.98 6.04
N LEU A 10 -5.07 6.04 6.87
CA LEU A 10 -4.53 4.77 6.40
C LEU A 10 -5.56 3.98 5.57
N TRP A 11 -6.81 3.95 6.02
CA TRP A 11 -7.90 3.28 5.30
C TRP A 11 -8.13 3.92 3.93
N LYS A 12 -8.23 5.25 3.86
CA LYS A 12 -8.34 5.99 2.60
C LYS A 12 -7.16 5.67 1.67
N THR A 13 -5.94 5.72 2.19
CA THR A 13 -4.74 5.44 1.38
C THR A 13 -4.69 4.00 0.87
N LEU A 14 -5.13 3.02 1.67
CA LEU A 14 -5.24 1.63 1.23
C LEU A 14 -6.25 1.47 0.09
N GLN A 15 -7.32 2.27 0.05
CA GLN A 15 -8.28 2.26 -1.05
C GLN A 15 -7.67 2.79 -2.36
N GLU A 16 -6.76 3.76 -2.30
CA GLU A 16 -6.05 4.29 -3.48
C GLU A 16 -5.01 3.32 -4.09
N LEU A 17 -4.66 2.24 -3.38
CA LEU A 17 -3.79 1.21 -3.94
C LEU A 17 -4.53 0.39 -4.99
N PRO A 18 -3.86 0.02 -6.11
CA PRO A 18 -4.38 -0.98 -7.03
C PRO A 18 -4.71 -2.27 -6.28
N ASP A 19 -5.78 -2.97 -6.66
CA ASP A 19 -6.31 -4.12 -5.92
C ASP A 19 -5.25 -5.18 -5.63
N LYS A 20 -4.38 -5.50 -6.60
CA LYS A 20 -3.27 -6.44 -6.40
C LYS A 20 -2.34 -6.04 -5.24
N TYR A 21 -2.08 -4.75 -5.04
CA TYR A 21 -1.23 -4.26 -3.96
C TYR A 21 -1.96 -4.26 -2.62
N ARG A 22 -3.27 -3.97 -2.62
CA ARG A 22 -4.08 -4.11 -1.41
C ARG A 22 -4.13 -5.58 -0.96
N LEU A 23 -4.43 -6.49 -1.88
CA LEU A 23 -4.55 -7.93 -1.62
C LEU A 23 -3.27 -8.54 -1.05
N VAL A 24 -2.09 -8.24 -1.63
CA VAL A 24 -0.83 -8.78 -1.09
C VAL A 24 -0.53 -8.26 0.31
N LEU A 25 -0.89 -7.01 0.61
CA LEU A 25 -0.72 -6.45 1.95
C LEU A 25 -1.72 -7.07 2.94
N THR A 26 -2.97 -7.28 2.53
CA THR A 26 -3.97 -8.01 3.33
C THR A 26 -3.48 -9.40 3.69
N CYS A 27 -3.05 -10.20 2.71
CA CYS A 27 -2.54 -11.54 2.96
C CYS A 27 -1.32 -11.52 3.91
N ARG A 28 -0.34 -10.64 3.66
CA ARG A 28 0.94 -10.65 4.40
C ARG A 28 0.87 -10.01 5.79
N TYR A 29 0.00 -9.03 6.01
CA TYR A 29 0.00 -8.21 7.24
C TYR A 29 -1.30 -8.28 8.05
N LEU A 30 -2.45 -8.55 7.42
CA LEU A 30 -3.72 -8.69 8.15
C LEU A 30 -4.06 -10.14 8.44
N LEU A 31 -3.78 -11.03 7.49
CA LEU A 31 -4.00 -12.47 7.62
C LEU A 31 -2.74 -13.24 8.02
N GLU A 32 -1.60 -12.54 8.15
CA GLU A 32 -0.29 -13.10 8.55
C GLU A 32 0.19 -14.32 7.74
N LEU A 33 -0.36 -14.52 6.53
CA LEU A 33 0.02 -15.62 5.64
C LEU A 33 1.44 -15.47 5.18
N SER A 34 2.22 -16.55 5.11
CA SER A 34 3.57 -16.61 4.51
C SER A 34 3.60 -16.17 3.03
N GLU A 35 4.80 -15.99 2.47
CA GLU A 35 4.92 -15.71 1.02
C GLU A 35 4.39 -16.87 0.17
N ALA A 36 4.57 -18.11 0.63
CA ALA A 36 4.09 -19.31 -0.05
C ALA A 36 2.56 -19.39 -0.04
N GLU A 37 1.94 -19.22 1.13
CA GLU A 37 0.48 -19.22 1.28
C GLU A 37 -0.15 -18.05 0.50
N THR A 38 0.46 -16.87 0.55
CA THR A 38 0.02 -15.71 -0.23
C THR A 38 0.08 -15.98 -1.73
N ALA A 39 1.15 -16.63 -2.22
CA ALA A 39 1.28 -16.99 -3.63
C ALA A 39 0.18 -17.96 -4.06
N GLN A 40 -0.13 -18.94 -3.21
CA GLN A 40 -1.21 -19.91 -3.46
C GLN A 40 -2.58 -19.23 -3.48
N VAL A 41 -2.90 -18.41 -2.47
CA VAL A 41 -4.19 -17.70 -2.36
C VAL A 41 -4.42 -16.74 -3.53
N LEU A 42 -3.37 -16.02 -3.96
CA LEU A 42 -3.50 -15.01 -5.02
C LEU A 42 -3.25 -15.57 -6.43
N GLY A 43 -2.93 -16.86 -6.57
CA GLY A 43 -2.61 -17.49 -7.86
C GLY A 43 -1.36 -16.90 -8.52
N TRP A 44 -0.37 -16.48 -7.72
CA TRP A 44 0.85 -15.84 -8.19
C TRP A 44 2.05 -16.78 -8.15
N ARG A 45 3.07 -16.47 -8.98
CA ARG A 45 4.38 -17.15 -8.86
C ARG A 45 5.00 -16.84 -7.49
N HIS A 46 5.58 -17.85 -6.83
CA HIS A 46 6.15 -17.73 -5.49
C HIS A 46 7.11 -16.54 -5.33
N GLY A 47 8.14 -16.45 -6.18
CA GLY A 47 9.14 -15.35 -6.12
C GLY A 47 8.60 -13.95 -6.40
N SER A 48 7.33 -13.85 -6.78
CA SER A 48 6.70 -12.62 -7.19
C SER A 48 5.94 -11.91 -6.06
N VAL A 49 5.69 -12.61 -4.94
CA VAL A 49 5.06 -12.05 -3.73
C VAL A 49 5.96 -11.00 -3.10
N LYS A 50 7.21 -11.34 -2.75
CA LYS A 50 8.18 -10.40 -2.16
C LYS A 50 8.30 -9.09 -2.94
N SER A 51 8.49 -9.19 -4.27
CA SER A 51 8.64 -8.00 -5.12
C SER A 51 7.36 -7.16 -5.21
N ARG A 52 6.18 -7.78 -5.14
CA ARG A 52 4.90 -7.05 -5.13
C ARG A 52 4.62 -6.43 -3.77
N THR A 53 4.91 -7.12 -2.67
CA THR A 53 4.82 -6.55 -1.32
C THR A 53 5.71 -5.33 -1.17
N SER A 54 6.97 -5.41 -1.63
CA SER A 54 7.89 -4.26 -1.61
C SER A 54 7.32 -3.06 -2.39
N ARG A 55 6.84 -3.29 -3.62
CA ARG A 55 6.22 -2.24 -4.45
C ARG A 55 4.92 -1.69 -3.84
N ALA A 56 4.10 -2.54 -3.24
CA ALA A 56 2.87 -2.14 -2.56
C ALA A 56 3.16 -1.23 -1.37
N LEU A 57 4.14 -1.58 -0.53
CA LEU A 57 4.58 -0.77 0.60
C LEU A 57 5.20 0.56 0.14
N ALA A 58 6.02 0.54 -0.91
CA ALA A 58 6.58 1.77 -1.47
C ALA A 58 5.48 2.71 -1.96
N LYS A 59 4.47 2.18 -2.67
CA LYS A 59 3.32 2.96 -3.13
C LYS A 59 2.47 3.47 -1.97
N LEU A 60 2.23 2.65 -0.95
CA LEU A 60 1.51 3.05 0.26
C LEU A 60 2.21 4.21 0.97
N ARG A 61 3.54 4.13 1.12
CA ARG A 61 4.35 5.21 1.73
C ARG A 61 4.28 6.49 0.90
N ALA A 62 4.41 6.39 -0.43
CA ALA A 62 4.34 7.56 -1.31
C ALA A 62 3.00 8.29 -1.22
N LEU A 63 1.90 7.57 -0.97
CA LEU A 63 0.57 8.16 -0.79
C LEU A 63 0.30 8.68 0.64
N LEU A 64 1.08 8.25 1.63
CA LEU A 64 1.00 8.75 3.01
C LEU A 64 1.84 10.00 3.24
N ILE A 65 2.87 10.23 2.42
CA ILE A 65 3.64 11.48 2.43
C ILE A 65 2.78 12.54 1.74
N PRO A 66 2.46 13.68 2.39
CA PRO A 66 1.85 14.80 1.70
C PRO A 66 2.78 15.19 0.55
N VAL A 67 2.33 15.04 -0.69
CA VAL A 67 2.98 15.71 -1.80
C VAL A 67 2.71 17.18 -1.56
N GLU A 68 3.69 17.91 -1.02
CA GLU A 68 3.72 19.36 -1.13
C GLU A 68 3.73 19.65 -2.63
N THR A 69 2.53 19.86 -3.17
CA THR A 69 2.34 20.27 -4.54
C THR A 69 2.81 21.71 -4.55
N GLY A 70 4.10 21.90 -4.88
CA GLY A 70 4.67 23.21 -5.04
C GLY A 70 3.84 23.99 -6.04
N GLU A 71 3.05 24.94 -5.55
CA GLU A 71 2.61 26.08 -6.33
C GLU A 71 3.89 26.82 -6.75
N VAL A 72 4.40 26.49 -7.93
CA VAL A 72 5.30 27.38 -8.65
C VAL A 72 4.43 28.48 -9.24
N THR A 73 4.07 29.44 -8.39
CA THR A 73 3.49 30.69 -8.84
C THR A 73 4.63 31.53 -9.41
N ILE A 74 4.86 31.39 -10.71
CA ILE A 74 5.69 32.32 -11.48
C ILE A 74 4.87 33.60 -11.63
N HIS A 75 4.96 34.51 -10.67
CA HIS A 75 4.56 35.89 -10.92
C HIS A 75 5.70 36.57 -11.68
N THR A 76 5.45 36.79 -12.97
CA THR A 76 6.16 37.77 -13.81
C THR A 76 5.83 39.18 -13.35
#